data_AF-A0A9D2MCY3-F1
#
_entry.id   AF-A0A9D2MCY3-F1
#
_cell.length_a   1.000
_cell.length_b   1.000
_cell.length_c   1.000
_cell.angle_alpha   90.00
_cell.angle_beta   90.00
_cell.angle_gamma   90.00
#
_symmetry.space_group_name_H-M   'P 1'
#
loop_
_entity.id
_entity.type
_entity.pdbx_description
1 polymer ?
#
loop_
_entity_poly.entity_id
_entity_poly.type
_entity_poly.pdbx_seq_one_letter_code
_entity_poly.pdbx_strand_id
1 'polypeptide(L)'
;MHSDFSRCLSLLRQEKGISQRAAAKDLGISQALLSHYENGVREPGLAFVTRACDYYNVSADFLLGRTLTKDGTTIVSPEELYDYSTEKDNVLHGSIVATLNKKLLVNSVSVLFDLLGKTGSKGAIKGAADYLSTAIYVLFRHLFRADGTQNEDFFDVPTSGFTSGIAQVDMICSKTSYIESLEEHRKEKGYFPPINHDLLRENYPGAYQSLLQVVHNAGVRITACMDYRKSMK
;
A
#
# COMPACT_ATOMS: atom_id res chain seq x y z
N MET A 1 2.97 20.31 -12.81
CA MET A 1 2.87 18.83 -12.92
C MET A 1 4.28 18.29 -12.84
N HIS A 2 4.71 17.80 -11.67
CA HIS A 2 5.96 17.03 -11.60
C HIS A 2 5.67 15.70 -12.28
N SER A 3 6.38 15.41 -13.38
CA SER A 3 6.35 14.07 -13.96
C SER A 3 6.94 13.08 -12.95
N ASP A 4 6.34 11.89 -12.78
CA ASP A 4 6.87 10.87 -11.86
C ASP A 4 8.35 10.58 -12.12
N PHE A 5 8.78 10.74 -13.38
CA PHE A 5 10.18 10.71 -13.79
C PHE A 5 11.09 11.68 -13.03
N SER A 6 10.72 12.95 -12.92
CA SER A 6 11.52 13.99 -12.27
C SER A 6 11.78 13.66 -10.79
N ARG A 7 10.75 13.11 -10.14
CA ARG A 7 10.81 12.67 -8.75
C ARG A 7 11.67 11.42 -8.61
N CYS A 8 11.42 10.38 -9.42
CA CYS A 8 12.21 9.14 -9.41
C CYS A 8 13.71 9.40 -9.66
N LEU A 9 14.03 10.27 -10.61
CA LEU A 9 15.42 10.64 -10.91
C LEU A 9 16.11 11.34 -9.71
N SER A 10 15.39 12.25 -9.05
CA SER A 10 15.89 12.94 -7.86
C SER A 10 16.12 11.97 -6.70
N LEU A 11 15.17 11.07 -6.45
CA LEU A 11 15.24 10.03 -5.43
C LEU A 11 16.44 9.11 -5.66
N LEU A 12 16.63 8.58 -6.87
CA LEU A 12 17.77 7.70 -7.18
C LEU A 12 19.12 8.37 -6.96
N ARG A 13 19.23 9.67 -7.26
CA ARG A 13 20.43 10.44 -6.96
C ARG A 13 20.66 10.57 -5.46
N GLN A 14 19.61 10.88 -4.69
CA GLN A 14 19.67 11.01 -3.24
C GLN A 14 20.03 9.67 -2.57
N GLU A 15 19.42 8.55 -3.01
CA GLU A 15 19.74 7.20 -2.52
C GLU A 15 21.21 6.83 -2.74
N LYS A 16 21.78 7.23 -3.88
CA LYS A 16 23.22 7.02 -4.18
C LYS A 16 24.14 7.96 -3.41
N GLY A 17 23.59 8.96 -2.70
CA GLY A 17 24.34 9.88 -1.84
C GLY A 17 25.22 10.89 -2.58
N ILE A 18 24.92 11.18 -3.86
CA ILE A 18 25.77 12.02 -4.72
C ILE A 18 25.15 13.39 -5.03
N SER A 19 26.02 14.39 -5.23
CA SER A 19 25.57 15.74 -5.64
C SER A 19 25.09 15.77 -7.09
N GLN A 20 24.23 16.74 -7.44
CA GLN A 20 23.81 16.96 -8.84
C GLN A 20 25.00 17.17 -9.78
N ARG A 21 26.06 17.83 -9.33
CA ARG A 21 27.26 18.04 -10.15
C ARG A 21 27.99 16.73 -10.44
N ALA A 22 28.09 15.84 -9.46
CA ALA A 22 28.70 14.52 -9.64
C ALA A 22 27.83 13.64 -10.55
N ALA A 23 26.53 13.53 -10.27
CA ALA A 23 25.60 12.76 -11.08
C ALA A 23 25.55 13.25 -12.54
N ALA A 24 25.53 14.58 -12.76
CA ALA A 24 25.52 15.14 -14.10
C ALA A 24 26.81 14.82 -14.87
N LYS A 25 27.96 14.87 -14.19
CA LYS A 25 29.26 14.48 -14.78
C LYS A 25 29.25 13.02 -15.22
N ASP A 26 28.77 12.13 -14.36
CA ASP A 26 28.73 10.69 -14.65
C ASP A 26 27.72 10.34 -15.75
N LEU A 27 26.59 11.04 -15.78
CA LEU A 27 25.54 10.89 -16.81
C LEU A 27 25.86 11.61 -18.13
N GLY A 28 27.00 12.33 -18.19
CA GLY A 28 27.48 13.03 -19.38
C GLY A 28 26.63 14.25 -19.77
N ILE A 29 26.04 14.95 -18.80
CA ILE A 29 25.22 16.15 -19.02
C ILE A 29 25.68 17.33 -18.15
N SER A 30 25.18 18.54 -18.44
CA SER A 30 25.45 19.69 -17.58
C SER A 30 24.64 19.62 -16.29
N GLN A 31 25.18 20.15 -15.19
CA GLN A 31 24.47 20.20 -13.91
C GLN A 31 23.16 20.98 -13.99
N ALA A 32 23.11 22.05 -14.79
CA ALA A 32 21.88 22.80 -15.06
C ALA A 32 20.83 21.94 -15.78
N LEU A 33 21.25 21.10 -16.75
CA LEU A 33 20.33 20.22 -17.47
C LEU A 33 19.77 19.13 -16.55
N LEU A 34 20.60 18.55 -15.67
CA LEU A 34 20.12 17.58 -14.68
C LEU A 34 19.12 18.23 -13.72
N SER A 35 19.40 19.46 -13.25
CA SER A 35 18.47 20.22 -12.41
C SER A 35 17.13 20.47 -13.10
N HIS A 36 17.13 20.78 -14.40
CA HIS A 36 15.89 20.94 -15.16
C HIS A 36 15.09 19.64 -15.27
N TYR A 37 15.75 18.49 -15.39
CA TYR A 37 15.09 17.18 -15.40
C TYR A 37 14.51 16.83 -14.02
N GLU A 38 15.28 17.00 -12.96
CA GLU A 38 14.86 16.74 -11.57
C GLU A 38 13.70 17.64 -11.12
N ASN A 39 13.64 18.87 -11.62
CA ASN A 39 12.56 19.82 -11.32
C ASN A 39 11.38 19.74 -12.30
N GLY A 40 11.43 18.89 -13.32
CA GLY A 40 10.37 18.77 -14.33
C GLY A 40 10.22 20.00 -15.25
N VAL A 41 11.25 20.83 -15.33
CA VAL A 41 11.30 22.02 -16.20
C VAL A 41 11.50 21.62 -17.66
N ARG A 42 12.16 20.49 -17.90
CA ARG A 42 12.43 19.96 -19.24
C ARG A 42 12.23 18.46 -19.27
N GLU A 43 11.69 17.95 -20.36
CA GLU A 43 11.61 16.51 -20.59
C GLU A 43 12.96 15.97 -21.13
N PRO A 44 13.45 14.83 -20.60
CA PRO A 44 14.62 14.18 -21.14
C PRO A 44 14.31 13.44 -22.42
N GLY A 45 15.30 13.40 -23.33
CA GLY A 45 15.23 12.53 -24.51
C GLY A 45 15.50 11.07 -24.15
N LEU A 46 15.06 10.15 -25.00
CA LEU A 46 15.21 8.71 -24.82
C LEU A 46 16.66 8.28 -24.53
N ALA A 47 17.64 8.89 -25.21
CA ALA A 47 19.06 8.60 -25.00
C ALA A 47 19.55 8.91 -23.58
N PHE A 48 18.97 9.91 -22.91
CA PHE A 48 19.28 10.18 -21.49
C PHE A 48 18.62 9.15 -20.60
N VAL A 49 17.35 8.79 -20.88
CA VAL A 49 16.60 7.80 -20.10
C VAL A 49 17.35 6.47 -20.06
N THR A 50 17.84 5.97 -21.20
CA THR A 50 18.64 4.73 -21.26
C THR A 50 19.90 4.84 -20.39
N ARG A 51 20.68 5.93 -20.51
CA ARG A 51 21.88 6.12 -19.67
C ARG A 51 21.56 6.20 -18.19
N ALA A 52 20.46 6.83 -17.81
CA ALA A 52 20.04 6.92 -16.42
C ALA A 52 19.61 5.55 -15.88
N CYS A 53 18.91 4.75 -16.68
CA CYS A 53 18.57 3.36 -16.34
C CYS A 53 19.82 2.53 -16.04
N ASP A 54 20.81 2.57 -16.94
CA ASP A 54 22.07 1.85 -16.77
C ASP A 54 22.87 2.35 -15.56
N TYR A 55 22.93 3.68 -15.36
CA TYR A 55 23.71 4.29 -14.28
C TYR A 55 23.15 4.04 -12.87
N TYR A 56 21.83 4.00 -12.75
CA TYR A 56 21.14 3.72 -11.49
C TYR A 56 20.74 2.25 -11.33
N ASN A 57 21.01 1.41 -12.34
CA ASN A 57 20.62 0.01 -12.39
C ASN A 57 19.12 -0.17 -12.11
N VAL A 58 18.30 0.57 -12.87
CA VAL A 58 16.83 0.53 -12.81
C VAL A 58 16.26 0.38 -14.21
N SER A 59 15.05 -0.15 -14.32
CA SER A 59 14.29 -0.20 -15.56
C SER A 59 13.76 1.18 -15.96
N ALA A 60 13.45 1.33 -17.26
CA ALA A 60 12.75 2.52 -17.75
C ALA A 60 11.36 2.65 -17.13
N ASP A 61 10.66 1.54 -16.87
CA ASP A 61 9.34 1.56 -16.23
C ASP A 61 9.42 2.11 -14.80
N PHE A 62 10.45 1.74 -14.03
CA PHE A 62 10.68 2.33 -12.71
C PHE A 62 11.01 3.81 -12.80
N LEU A 63 11.94 4.16 -13.71
CA LEU A 63 12.40 5.53 -13.86
C LEU A 63 11.28 6.46 -14.35
N LEU A 64 10.32 5.95 -15.11
CA LEU A 64 9.13 6.69 -15.57
C LEU A 64 7.97 6.67 -14.56
N GLY A 65 8.13 6.01 -13.40
CA GLY A 65 7.09 5.90 -12.37
C GLY A 65 5.95 4.93 -12.72
N ARG A 66 6.16 4.02 -13.68
CA ARG A 66 5.18 3.00 -14.10
C ARG A 66 5.19 1.77 -13.19
N THR A 67 6.29 1.53 -12.48
CA THR A 67 6.39 0.48 -11.45
C THR A 67 7.15 0.99 -10.22
N LEU A 68 6.89 0.37 -9.07
CA LEU A 68 7.61 0.60 -7.81
C LEU A 68 8.84 -0.31 -7.66
N THR A 69 9.06 -1.25 -8.56
CA THR A 69 10.21 -2.19 -8.54
C THR A 69 11.34 -1.69 -9.44
N LYS A 70 12.56 -1.60 -8.90
CA LYS A 70 13.74 -1.12 -9.65
C LYS A 70 13.98 -1.93 -10.93
N ASP A 71 13.70 -3.22 -10.91
CA ASP A 71 13.96 -4.12 -12.05
C ASP A 71 12.90 -4.07 -13.16
N GLY A 72 11.83 -3.29 -13.02
CA GLY A 72 10.80 -3.20 -14.06
C GLY A 72 9.74 -4.30 -14.01
N THR A 73 9.80 -5.16 -12.99
CA THR A 73 8.77 -6.16 -12.74
C THR A 73 7.47 -5.46 -12.38
N THR A 74 6.63 -5.26 -13.39
CA THR A 74 5.20 -5.06 -13.16
C THR A 74 4.73 -6.29 -12.41
N ILE A 75 3.93 -6.16 -11.36
CA ILE A 75 3.32 -7.31 -10.67
C ILE A 75 2.32 -7.93 -11.65
N VAL A 76 2.77 -8.85 -12.51
CA VAL A 76 1.96 -9.46 -13.58
C VAL A 76 1.28 -10.74 -13.10
N SER A 77 1.81 -11.40 -12.07
CA SER A 77 1.21 -12.61 -11.50
C SER A 77 1.25 -12.64 -9.96
N PRO A 78 0.18 -13.12 -9.28
CA PRO A 78 0.18 -13.34 -7.83
C PRO A 78 1.29 -14.30 -7.36
N GLU A 79 1.71 -15.22 -8.21
CA GLU A 79 2.74 -16.23 -7.91
C GLU A 79 4.16 -15.65 -7.85
N GLU A 80 4.40 -14.51 -8.51
CA GLU A 80 5.67 -13.77 -8.44
C GLU A 80 5.74 -12.84 -7.22
N LEU A 81 4.62 -12.64 -6.51
CA LEU A 81 4.62 -11.85 -5.28
C LEU A 81 5.24 -12.65 -4.14
N TYR A 82 6.24 -12.04 -3.52
CA TYR A 82 6.87 -12.59 -2.34
C TYR A 82 5.89 -12.60 -1.15
N ASP A 83 5.44 -13.79 -0.76
CA ASP A 83 4.55 -13.96 0.40
C ASP A 83 5.34 -14.10 1.71
N TYR A 84 5.54 -12.95 2.37
CA TYR A 84 6.20 -12.89 3.68
C TYR A 84 5.51 -13.76 4.75
N SER A 85 4.22 -14.11 4.60
CA SER A 85 3.52 -14.96 5.57
C SER A 85 4.08 -16.40 5.62
N THR A 86 4.73 -16.85 4.53
CA THR A 86 5.23 -18.21 4.35
C THR A 86 6.66 -18.44 4.81
N GLU A 87 7.38 -17.39 5.24
CA GLU A 87 8.76 -17.55 5.75
C GLU A 87 8.83 -18.49 6.96
N LYS A 88 9.71 -19.50 6.86
CA LYS A 88 10.14 -20.29 8.02
C LYS A 88 10.86 -19.34 8.97
N ASP A 89 10.39 -19.27 10.22
CA ASP A 89 10.81 -18.31 11.24
C ASP A 89 10.25 -16.89 11.09
N ASN A 90 8.96 -16.79 10.74
CA ASN A 90 8.11 -15.58 10.82
C ASN A 90 8.03 -14.97 12.24
N VAL A 91 9.19 -14.60 12.76
CA VAL A 91 9.52 -14.07 14.08
C VAL A 91 9.91 -12.62 13.80
N LEU A 92 8.99 -11.68 14.04
CA LEU A 92 9.38 -10.27 14.00
C LEU A 92 10.47 -10.05 15.04
N HIS A 93 11.61 -9.53 14.60
CA HIS A 93 12.66 -9.03 15.48
C HIS A 93 12.13 -7.80 16.24
N GLY A 94 11.45 -8.00 17.38
CA GLY A 94 11.09 -6.87 18.24
C GLY A 94 10.04 -7.13 19.32
N SER A 95 8.95 -7.86 19.04
CA SER A 95 7.89 -8.07 20.07
C SER A 95 6.94 -9.22 19.74
N ILE A 96 6.68 -10.09 20.74
CA ILE A 96 5.66 -11.16 20.70
C ILE A 96 4.29 -10.60 20.30
N VAL A 97 3.96 -9.39 20.77
CA VAL A 97 2.70 -8.70 20.48
C VAL A 97 2.61 -8.32 19.00
N ALA A 98 3.71 -7.88 18.38
CA ALA A 98 3.73 -7.55 16.96
C ALA A 98 3.56 -8.81 16.09
N THR A 99 4.25 -9.89 16.45
CA THR A 99 4.10 -11.19 15.78
C THR A 99 2.67 -11.73 15.88
N LEU A 100 2.04 -11.64 17.06
CA LEU A 100 0.67 -12.08 17.26
C LEU A 100 -0.31 -11.25 16.42
N ASN A 101 -0.26 -9.91 16.53
CA ASN A 101 -1.18 -9.03 15.80
C ASN A 101 -1.04 -9.20 14.28
N LYS A 102 0.19 -9.34 13.78
CA LYS A 102 0.42 -9.67 12.38
C LYS A 102 -0.27 -10.97 11.97
N LYS A 103 -0.05 -12.08 12.69
CA LYS A 103 -0.67 -13.38 12.37
C LYS A 103 -2.20 -13.29 12.42
N LEU A 104 -2.76 -12.57 13.39
CA LEU A 104 -4.20 -12.35 13.48
C LEU A 104 -4.74 -11.62 12.24
N LEU A 105 -4.10 -10.52 11.86
CA LEU A 105 -4.51 -9.70 10.73
C LEU A 105 -4.33 -10.42 9.39
N VAL A 106 -3.16 -11.02 9.14
CA VAL A 106 -2.87 -11.76 7.89
C VAL A 106 -3.91 -12.85 7.66
N ASN A 107 -4.14 -13.72 8.65
CA ASN A 107 -5.13 -14.78 8.54
C ASN A 107 -6.55 -14.23 8.29
N SER A 108 -6.92 -13.14 8.96
CA SER A 108 -8.24 -12.52 8.79
C SER A 108 -8.43 -11.91 7.41
N VAL A 109 -7.38 -11.27 6.86
CA VAL A 109 -7.36 -10.71 5.51
C VAL A 109 -7.45 -11.84 4.48
N SER A 110 -6.72 -12.94 4.67
CA SER A 110 -6.81 -14.12 3.79
C SER A 110 -8.23 -14.69 3.75
N VAL A 111 -8.89 -14.87 4.90
CA VAL A 111 -10.28 -15.35 4.95
C VAL A 111 -11.22 -14.36 4.25
N LEU A 112 -11.06 -13.05 4.50
CA LEU A 112 -11.88 -12.01 3.86
C LEU A 112 -11.76 -12.06 2.33
N PHE A 113 -10.54 -12.10 1.78
CA PHE A 113 -10.33 -12.10 0.33
C PHE A 113 -10.68 -13.42 -0.34
N ASP A 114 -10.56 -14.56 0.35
CA ASP A 114 -11.06 -15.83 -0.18
C ASP A 114 -12.59 -15.83 -0.25
N LEU A 115 -13.28 -15.33 0.79
CA LEU A 115 -14.73 -15.15 0.76
C LEU A 115 -15.17 -14.18 -0.34
N LEU A 116 -14.50 -13.03 -0.49
CA LEU A 116 -14.78 -12.08 -1.57
C LEU A 116 -14.49 -12.68 -2.95
N GLY A 117 -13.41 -13.42 -3.11
CA GLY A 117 -13.06 -14.15 -4.33
C GLY A 117 -14.17 -15.12 -4.75
N LYS A 118 -14.73 -15.85 -3.78
CA LYS A 118 -15.89 -16.76 -4.01
C LYS A 118 -17.15 -16.03 -4.44
N THR A 119 -17.32 -14.74 -4.13
CA THR A 119 -18.46 -13.96 -4.66
C THR A 119 -18.32 -13.66 -6.15
N GLY A 120 -17.09 -13.52 -6.66
CA GLY A 120 -16.81 -13.05 -8.01
C GLY A 120 -17.01 -11.54 -8.23
N SER A 121 -17.44 -10.77 -7.22
CA SER A 121 -17.66 -9.32 -7.34
C SER A 121 -16.33 -8.56 -7.39
N LYS A 122 -15.87 -8.21 -8.59
CA LYS A 122 -14.63 -7.44 -8.80
C LYS A 122 -14.65 -6.10 -8.09
N GLY A 123 -15.80 -5.41 -8.08
CA GLY A 123 -15.98 -4.13 -7.40
C GLY A 123 -15.79 -4.26 -5.89
N ALA A 124 -16.37 -5.30 -5.28
CA ALA A 124 -16.20 -5.55 -3.85
C ALA A 124 -14.76 -5.95 -3.50
N ILE A 125 -14.13 -6.81 -4.31
CA ILE A 125 -12.72 -7.18 -4.11
C ILE A 125 -11.83 -5.92 -4.16
N LYS A 126 -12.01 -5.08 -5.18
CA LYS A 126 -11.23 -3.84 -5.33
C LYS A 126 -11.48 -2.85 -4.20
N GLY A 127 -12.75 -2.60 -3.85
CA GLY A 127 -13.09 -1.65 -2.78
C GLY A 127 -12.54 -2.07 -1.41
N ALA A 128 -12.54 -3.37 -1.09
CA ALA A 128 -11.91 -3.89 0.11
C ALA A 128 -10.38 -3.75 0.09
N ALA A 129 -9.75 -4.02 -1.05
CA ALA A 129 -8.31 -3.88 -1.24
C ALA A 129 -7.86 -2.41 -1.11
N ASP A 130 -8.56 -1.49 -1.75
CA ASP A 130 -8.27 -0.05 -1.68
C ASP A 130 -8.41 0.44 -0.23
N TYR A 131 -9.49 0.06 0.47
CA TYR A 131 -9.70 0.44 1.87
C TYR A 131 -8.56 -0.01 2.79
N LEU A 132 -8.15 -1.28 2.69
CA LEU A 132 -7.08 -1.84 3.52
C LEU A 132 -5.71 -1.27 3.14
N SER A 133 -5.47 -1.03 1.86
CA SER A 133 -4.23 -0.43 1.37
C SER A 133 -4.06 1.00 1.91
N THR A 134 -5.13 1.80 1.88
CA THR A 134 -5.10 3.16 2.44
C THR A 134 -4.95 3.14 3.97
N ALA A 135 -5.55 2.17 4.67
CA ALA A 135 -5.30 1.99 6.10
C ALA A 135 -3.82 1.71 6.42
N ILE A 136 -3.17 0.82 5.65
CA ILE A 136 -1.73 0.53 5.79
C ILE A 136 -0.91 1.77 5.47
N TYR A 137 -1.22 2.48 4.38
CA TYR A 137 -0.57 3.72 3.98
C TYR A 137 -0.61 4.77 5.10
N VAL A 138 -1.77 4.96 5.76
CA VAL A 138 -1.91 5.90 6.88
C VAL A 138 -1.00 5.51 8.04
N LEU A 139 -1.04 4.25 8.47
CA LEU A 139 -0.23 3.77 9.59
C LEU A 139 1.27 3.85 9.27
N PHE A 140 1.67 3.45 8.07
CA PHE A 140 3.05 3.48 7.62
C PHE A 140 3.58 4.91 7.50
N ARG A 141 2.80 5.84 6.94
CA ARG A 141 3.22 7.24 6.85
C ARG A 141 3.35 7.89 8.22
N HIS A 142 2.49 7.55 9.18
CA HIS A 142 2.67 8.00 10.56
C HIS A 142 3.93 7.42 11.20
N LEU A 143 4.21 6.13 11.00
CA LEU A 143 5.45 5.50 11.47
C LEU A 143 6.69 6.14 10.84
N PHE A 144 6.66 6.37 9.54
CA PHE A 144 7.75 7.02 8.79
C PHE A 144 8.04 8.42 9.31
N ARG A 145 7.01 9.18 9.71
CA ARG A 145 7.18 10.52 10.30
C ARG A 145 7.64 10.50 11.75
N ALA A 146 7.59 9.36 12.43
CA ALA A 146 7.81 9.27 13.87
C ALA A 146 9.27 9.54 14.28
N ASP A 147 10.23 9.31 13.37
CA ASP A 147 11.66 9.57 13.59
C ASP A 147 12.07 11.03 13.29
N GLY A 148 11.13 11.86 12.83
CA GLY A 148 11.36 13.26 12.49
C GLY A 148 11.93 13.50 11.08
N THR A 149 12.01 12.46 10.23
CA THR A 149 12.47 12.58 8.85
C THR A 149 11.56 13.52 8.06
N GLN A 150 12.15 14.55 7.46
CA GLN A 150 11.42 15.55 6.64
C GLN A 150 11.35 15.17 5.16
N ASN A 151 12.06 14.11 4.73
CA ASN A 151 12.04 13.65 3.36
C ASN A 151 10.78 12.82 3.09
N GLU A 152 9.70 13.49 2.70
CA GLU A 152 8.44 12.85 2.31
C GLU A 152 8.36 12.58 0.79
N ASP A 153 9.47 12.62 0.04
CA ASP A 153 9.50 12.34 -1.41
C ASP A 153 9.01 10.90 -1.74
N PHE A 154 9.03 10.02 -0.74
CA PHE A 154 8.44 8.67 -0.79
C PHE A 154 6.92 8.68 -1.05
N PHE A 155 6.20 9.76 -0.70
CA PHE A 155 4.75 9.82 -0.75
C PHE A 155 4.24 10.81 -1.81
N ASP A 156 3.33 10.34 -2.67
CA ASP A 156 2.71 11.16 -3.72
C ASP A 156 1.82 12.27 -3.14
N VAL A 157 1.06 11.94 -2.08
CA VAL A 157 0.18 12.91 -1.43
C VAL A 157 1.03 13.89 -0.61
N PRO A 158 0.91 15.21 -0.82
CA PRO A 158 1.66 16.19 -0.02
C PRO A 158 1.33 16.11 1.48
N THR A 159 2.25 16.54 2.34
CA THR A 159 2.09 16.55 3.81
C THR A 159 0.83 17.29 4.25
N SER A 160 0.53 18.42 3.60
CA SER A 160 -0.68 19.20 3.87
C SER A 160 -1.93 18.37 3.61
N GLY A 161 -2.03 17.73 2.44
CA GLY A 161 -3.16 16.87 2.08
C GLY A 161 -3.35 15.68 3.03
N PHE A 162 -2.25 15.02 3.41
CA PHE A 162 -2.29 13.93 4.37
C PHE A 162 -2.77 14.38 5.75
N THR A 163 -2.22 15.50 6.26
CA THR A 163 -2.59 16.04 7.58
C THR A 163 -4.02 16.58 7.60
N SER A 164 -4.50 17.12 6.48
CA SER A 164 -5.89 17.59 6.32
C SER A 164 -6.93 16.47 6.20
N GLY A 165 -6.49 15.21 6.10
CA GLY A 165 -7.38 14.06 6.17
C GLY A 165 -7.76 13.43 4.82
N ILE A 166 -7.04 13.72 3.74
CA ILE A 166 -7.36 13.18 2.40
C ILE A 166 -7.35 11.66 2.38
N ALA A 167 -6.43 11.01 3.10
CA ALA A 167 -6.39 9.56 3.17
C ALA A 167 -7.65 8.97 3.85
N GLN A 168 -8.20 9.65 4.86
CA GLN A 168 -9.44 9.25 5.51
C GLN A 168 -10.64 9.41 4.57
N VAL A 169 -10.64 10.44 3.72
CA VAL A 169 -11.66 10.61 2.68
C VAL A 169 -11.60 9.45 1.68
N ASP A 170 -10.40 9.09 1.22
CA ASP A 170 -10.20 7.95 0.33
C ASP A 170 -10.69 6.63 0.95
N MET A 171 -10.41 6.39 2.24
CA MET A 171 -10.97 5.24 2.95
C MET A 171 -12.50 5.25 2.99
N ILE A 172 -13.14 6.41 3.18
CA ILE A 172 -14.60 6.53 3.16
C ILE A 172 -15.13 6.20 1.76
N CYS A 173 -14.53 6.75 0.70
CA CYS A 173 -14.90 6.48 -0.69
C CYS A 173 -14.75 4.99 -1.04
N SER A 174 -13.60 4.39 -0.72
CA SER A 174 -13.33 2.97 -0.95
C SER A 174 -14.32 2.06 -0.23
N LYS A 175 -14.69 2.41 1.01
CA LYS A 175 -15.74 1.72 1.76
C LYS A 175 -17.11 1.84 1.09
N THR A 176 -17.46 3.03 0.59
CA THR A 176 -18.73 3.24 -0.13
C THR A 176 -18.77 2.37 -1.38
N SER A 177 -17.72 2.39 -2.21
CA SER A 177 -17.63 1.54 -3.42
C SER A 177 -17.71 0.05 -3.09
N TYR A 178 -17.08 -0.38 -1.99
CA TYR A 178 -17.20 -1.76 -1.50
C TYR A 178 -18.65 -2.13 -1.19
N ILE A 179 -19.36 -1.30 -0.43
CA ILE A 179 -20.76 -1.54 -0.04
C ILE A 179 -21.68 -1.55 -1.26
N GLU A 180 -21.56 -0.53 -2.13
CA GLU A 180 -22.36 -0.42 -3.35
C GLU A 180 -22.17 -1.64 -4.26
N SER A 181 -20.93 -2.11 -4.42
CA SER A 181 -20.64 -3.30 -5.21
C SER A 181 -21.25 -4.58 -4.63
N LEU A 182 -21.30 -4.70 -3.30
CA LEU A 182 -21.98 -5.84 -2.64
C LEU A 182 -23.50 -5.75 -2.81
N GLU A 183 -24.07 -4.55 -2.71
CA GLU A 183 -25.50 -4.33 -2.90
C GLU A 183 -25.94 -4.60 -4.33
N GLU A 184 -25.16 -4.16 -5.32
CA GLU A 184 -25.37 -4.45 -6.74
C GLU A 184 -25.28 -5.96 -7.00
N HIS A 185 -24.20 -6.61 -6.55
CA HIS A 185 -24.04 -8.06 -6.67
C HIS A 185 -25.23 -8.82 -6.05
N ARG A 186 -25.75 -8.35 -4.91
CA ARG A 186 -26.95 -8.91 -4.30
C ARG A 186 -28.22 -8.69 -5.14
N LYS A 187 -28.41 -7.50 -5.72
CA LYS A 187 -29.55 -7.18 -6.60
C LYS A 187 -29.54 -8.05 -7.85
N GLU A 188 -28.36 -8.35 -8.38
CA GLU A 188 -28.14 -9.24 -9.51
C GLU A 188 -28.26 -10.73 -9.16
N LYS A 189 -28.59 -11.06 -7.91
CA LYS A 189 -28.64 -12.44 -7.38
C LYS A 189 -27.30 -13.17 -7.51
N GLY A 190 -26.21 -12.42 -7.42
CA GLY A 190 -24.87 -12.95 -7.32
C GLY A 190 -24.71 -13.88 -6.11
N TYR A 191 -23.84 -14.88 -6.26
CA TYR A 191 -23.59 -15.85 -5.19
C TYR A 191 -22.81 -15.20 -4.04
N PHE A 192 -23.22 -15.54 -2.81
CA PHE A 192 -22.48 -15.24 -1.59
C PHE A 192 -22.13 -16.55 -0.89
N PRO A 193 -20.85 -16.77 -0.51
CA PRO A 193 -20.50 -17.94 0.27
C PRO A 193 -21.21 -17.88 1.64
N PRO A 194 -21.67 -19.02 2.16
CA PRO A 194 -22.33 -19.05 3.46
C PRO A 194 -21.34 -18.71 4.58
N ILE A 195 -21.69 -17.72 5.40
CA ILE A 195 -20.88 -17.24 6.53
C ILE A 195 -21.55 -17.72 7.82
N ASN A 196 -21.16 -18.90 8.31
CA ASN A 196 -21.57 -19.42 9.61
C ASN A 196 -20.39 -20.09 10.34
N HIS A 197 -20.52 -20.26 11.66
CA HIS A 197 -19.44 -20.73 12.51
C HIS A 197 -18.87 -22.10 12.08
N ASP A 198 -19.74 -23.05 11.73
CA ASP A 198 -19.32 -24.41 11.41
C ASP A 198 -18.57 -24.46 10.08
N LEU A 199 -19.13 -23.84 9.03
CA LEU A 199 -18.50 -23.78 7.71
C LEU A 199 -17.21 -22.96 7.71
N LEU A 200 -17.13 -21.88 8.49
CA LEU A 200 -15.88 -21.11 8.57
C LEU A 200 -14.78 -21.87 9.31
N ARG A 201 -15.14 -22.62 10.36
CA ARG A 201 -14.19 -23.48 11.07
C ARG A 201 -13.66 -24.61 10.19
N GLU A 202 -14.54 -25.21 9.39
CA GLU A 202 -14.20 -26.28 8.46
C GLU A 202 -13.34 -25.78 7.30
N ASN A 203 -13.74 -24.69 6.65
CA ASN A 203 -13.06 -24.18 5.45
C ASN A 203 -11.75 -23.43 5.77
N TYR A 204 -11.59 -22.91 6.99
CA TYR A 204 -10.43 -22.08 7.37
C TYR A 204 -9.82 -22.53 8.72
N PRO A 205 -9.29 -23.77 8.81
CA PRO A 205 -8.74 -24.30 10.05
C PRO A 205 -7.59 -23.42 10.54
N GLY A 206 -7.65 -23.00 11.82
CA GLY A 206 -6.69 -22.08 12.43
C GLY A 206 -6.88 -20.61 12.06
N ALA A 207 -7.07 -20.28 10.78
CA ALA A 207 -7.29 -18.90 10.33
C ALA A 207 -8.61 -18.31 10.84
N TYR A 208 -9.65 -19.13 10.99
CA TYR A 208 -10.93 -18.69 11.53
C TYR A 208 -10.83 -18.18 12.98
N GLN A 209 -9.98 -18.79 13.81
CA GLN A 209 -9.76 -18.32 15.19
C GLN A 209 -9.14 -16.93 15.21
N SER A 210 -8.23 -16.65 14.27
CA SER A 210 -7.67 -15.31 14.10
C SER A 210 -8.76 -14.29 13.79
N LEU A 211 -9.65 -14.60 12.83
CA LEU A 211 -10.76 -13.74 12.44
C LEU A 211 -11.70 -13.47 13.62
N LEU A 212 -12.07 -14.50 14.37
CA LEU A 212 -12.89 -14.36 15.58
C LEU A 212 -12.25 -13.42 16.59
N GLN A 213 -10.95 -13.56 16.85
CA GLN A 213 -10.25 -12.70 17.79
C GLN A 213 -10.21 -11.24 17.32
N VAL A 214 -9.99 -10.99 16.02
CA VAL A 214 -10.02 -9.64 15.45
C VAL A 214 -11.41 -9.02 15.59
N VAL A 215 -12.46 -9.76 15.22
CA VAL A 215 -13.86 -9.31 15.32
C VAL A 215 -14.22 -9.01 16.78
N HIS A 216 -13.89 -9.92 17.69
CA HIS A 216 -14.16 -9.74 19.12
C HIS A 216 -13.43 -8.52 19.70
N ASN A 217 -12.11 -8.42 19.47
CA ASN A 217 -11.30 -7.31 19.98
C ASN A 217 -11.75 -5.97 19.42
N ALA A 218 -12.09 -5.91 18.12
CA ALA A 218 -12.63 -4.71 17.50
C ALA A 218 -14.00 -4.35 18.10
N GLY A 219 -14.90 -5.33 18.24
CA GLY A 219 -16.23 -5.14 18.83
C GLY A 219 -16.15 -4.56 20.24
N VAL A 220 -15.34 -5.14 21.12
CA VAL A 220 -15.15 -4.64 22.50
C VAL A 220 -14.67 -3.19 22.51
N ARG A 221 -13.65 -2.85 21.70
CA ARG A 221 -13.13 -1.46 21.63
C ARG A 221 -14.17 -0.47 21.11
N ILE A 222 -14.91 -0.84 20.07
CA ILE A 222 -15.93 0.03 19.46
C ILE A 222 -17.07 0.26 20.45
N THR A 223 -17.57 -0.80 21.10
CA THR A 223 -18.64 -0.69 22.11
C THR A 223 -18.20 0.18 23.29
N ALA A 224 -16.99 0.00 23.82
CA ALA A 224 -16.45 0.83 24.89
C ALA A 224 -16.42 2.33 24.51
N CYS A 225 -16.04 2.66 23.28
CA CYS A 225 -16.06 4.03 22.78
C CYS A 225 -17.49 4.60 22.69
N MET A 226 -18.46 3.79 22.28
CA MET A 226 -19.87 4.19 22.20
C MET A 226 -20.48 4.43 23.58
N ASP A 227 -20.18 3.57 24.56
CA ASP A 227 -20.76 3.67 25.90
C ASP A 227 -20.14 4.82 26.70
N TYR A 228 -18.84 5.10 26.53
CA TYR A 228 -18.21 6.31 27.07
C TYR A 228 -18.92 7.60 26.59
N ARG A 229 -19.34 7.65 25.32
CA ARG A 229 -20.09 8.79 24.78
C ARG A 229 -21.51 8.91 25.35
N LYS A 230 -22.13 7.80 25.76
CA LYS A 230 -23.45 7.81 26.41
C LYS A 230 -23.35 8.29 27.86
N SER A 231 -22.28 7.95 28.59
CA SER A 231 -22.07 8.39 29.97
C SER A 231 -21.70 9.87 30.12
N MET A 232 -21.37 10.57 29.02
CA MET A 232 -21.14 12.01 29.00
C MET A 232 -22.40 12.83 28.65
N LYS A 233 -23.55 12.18 28.45
CA LYS A 233 -24.86 12.83 28.32
C LYS A 233 -25.63 12.71 29.63
#